data_AF-A0A2E0AJJ1-F1
#
_entry.id   AF-A0A2E0AJJ1-F1
#
_cell.length_a   1.000
_cell.length_b   1.000
_cell.length_c   1.000
_cell.angle_alpha   90.00
_cell.angle_beta   90.00
_cell.angle_gamma   90.00
#
_symmetry.space_group_name_H-M   'P 1'
#
loop_
_entity.id
_entity.type
_entity.pdbx_description
1 polymer ?
#
loop_
_entity_poly.entity_id
_entity_poly.type
_entity_poly.pdbx_seq_one_letter_code
_entity_poly.pdbx_strand_id
1 'polypeptide(L)'
;MSDTPETAPIDAKPEPKAKAKPKPPKLEDKPFEAFMAEDFLPELTKQLDRHGVKADRLELMTADRPVVGGSCPMVLGELPGGRRFWLCFLKEDISSGKTISLAEAGSEPTLLESFLIDEKRMSLALLVSRLMQRLNGQKWLGSN
;
A
#
# COMPACT_ATOMS: atom_id res chain seq x y z
N MET A 1 -6.51 -31.72 -53.60
CA MET A 1 -5.04 -31.76 -53.51
C MET A 1 -4.53 -30.40 -53.98
N SER A 2 -3.78 -29.73 -53.11
CA SER A 2 -2.85 -28.61 -53.40
C SER A 2 -3.44 -27.26 -53.80
N ASP A 3 -3.33 -26.27 -52.91
CA ASP A 3 -2.42 -25.14 -53.14
C ASP A 3 -2.16 -24.38 -51.82
N THR A 4 -0.90 -24.38 -51.39
CA THR A 4 -0.37 -23.52 -50.32
C THR A 4 0.66 -22.61 -50.98
N PRO A 5 0.75 -21.34 -50.58
CA PRO A 5 2.01 -20.62 -50.66
C PRO A 5 2.49 -20.18 -49.27
N GLU A 6 3.70 -20.62 -48.99
CA GLU A 6 4.67 -20.11 -48.04
C GLU A 6 5.25 -18.76 -48.52
N THR A 7 5.70 -17.87 -47.60
CA THR A 7 6.99 -17.12 -47.61
C THR A 7 6.97 -15.95 -46.61
N ALA A 8 7.96 -15.92 -45.69
CA ALA A 8 8.26 -14.86 -44.70
C ALA A 8 9.15 -13.72 -45.30
N PRO A 9 9.36 -12.54 -44.64
CA PRO A 9 10.41 -12.44 -43.60
C PRO A 9 10.23 -11.40 -42.45
N ILE A 10 10.73 -11.78 -41.26
CA ILE A 10 11.71 -11.13 -40.35
C ILE A 10 11.67 -9.60 -40.02
N ASP A 11 11.76 -9.33 -38.70
CA ASP A 11 12.39 -8.22 -37.95
C ASP A 11 12.11 -6.74 -38.24
N ALA A 12 11.45 -6.10 -37.26
CA ALA A 12 11.90 -4.82 -36.71
C ALA A 12 11.45 -4.68 -35.24
N LYS A 13 12.35 -4.98 -34.31
CA LYS A 13 12.34 -4.50 -32.92
C LYS A 13 13.50 -3.48 -32.83
N PRO A 14 13.33 -2.28 -32.21
CA PRO A 14 13.25 -2.11 -30.75
C PRO A 14 12.18 -1.06 -30.35
N GLU A 15 11.52 -1.11 -29.20
CA GLU A 15 12.07 -0.95 -27.86
C GLU A 15 11.20 -1.71 -26.85
N PRO A 16 11.76 -2.22 -25.74
CA PRO A 16 10.97 -2.82 -24.69
C PRO A 16 10.25 -1.71 -23.94
N LYS A 17 9.01 -1.40 -24.34
CA LYS A 17 8.03 -0.75 -23.46
C LYS A 17 8.07 -1.50 -22.15
N ALA A 18 8.61 -0.83 -21.13
CA ALA A 18 8.73 -1.31 -19.77
C ALA A 18 7.43 -2.02 -19.43
N LYS A 19 7.53 -3.34 -19.25
CA LYS A 19 6.42 -4.26 -19.06
C LYS A 19 5.46 -3.60 -18.08
N ALA A 20 4.28 -3.24 -18.59
CA ALA A 20 3.15 -2.82 -17.77
C ALA A 20 3.06 -3.84 -16.64
N LYS A 21 3.36 -3.38 -15.42
CA LYS A 21 3.28 -4.23 -14.24
C LYS A 21 1.89 -4.88 -14.26
N PRO A 22 1.81 -6.20 -14.15
CA PRO A 22 0.57 -6.94 -14.31
C PRO A 22 -0.48 -6.34 -13.38
N LYS A 23 -1.69 -6.13 -13.91
CA LYS A 23 -2.85 -5.74 -13.10
C LYS A 23 -2.90 -6.67 -11.88
N PRO A 24 -2.67 -6.19 -10.65
CA PRO A 24 -2.87 -7.03 -9.49
C PRO A 24 -4.35 -7.44 -9.51
N PRO A 25 -4.64 -8.71 -9.27
CA PRO A 25 -5.96 -9.31 -9.42
C PRO A 25 -6.99 -8.63 -8.53
N LYS A 26 -8.27 -8.91 -8.79
CA LYS A 26 -9.46 -8.50 -8.03
C LYS A 26 -9.35 -8.91 -6.56
N LEU A 27 -8.56 -8.16 -5.79
CA LEU A 27 -8.42 -8.27 -4.35
C LEU A 27 -9.44 -7.38 -3.62
N GLU A 28 -10.09 -6.47 -4.36
CA GLU A 28 -11.08 -5.53 -3.86
C GLU A 28 -12.46 -6.17 -3.57
N ASP A 29 -12.70 -7.42 -3.98
CA ASP A 29 -13.93 -8.17 -3.68
C ASP A 29 -13.85 -8.95 -2.35
N LYS A 30 -12.65 -9.04 -1.74
CA LYS A 30 -12.49 -9.65 -0.42
C LYS A 30 -13.01 -8.70 0.66
N PRO A 31 -13.54 -9.23 1.78
CA PRO A 31 -13.86 -8.39 2.93
C PRO A 31 -12.60 -7.61 3.35
N PHE A 32 -12.78 -6.31 3.58
CA PHE A 32 -11.70 -5.36 3.86
C PHE A 32 -10.74 -5.87 4.94
N GLU A 33 -11.27 -6.43 6.04
CA GLU A 33 -10.45 -6.97 7.12
C GLU A 33 -9.51 -8.09 6.66
N ALA A 34 -10.00 -9.03 5.85
CA ALA A 34 -9.19 -10.12 5.30
C ALA A 34 -8.16 -9.59 4.31
N PHE A 35 -8.53 -8.64 3.43
CA PHE A 35 -7.59 -7.99 2.53
C PHE A 35 -6.46 -7.30 3.30
N MET A 36 -6.80 -6.59 4.37
CA MET A 36 -5.80 -5.89 5.17
C MET A 36 -4.86 -6.88 5.86
N ALA A 37 -5.41 -7.91 6.51
CA ALA A 37 -4.62 -8.89 7.26
C ALA A 37 -3.80 -9.84 6.36
N GLU A 38 -4.40 -10.39 5.30
CA GLU A 38 -3.79 -11.42 4.44
C GLU A 38 -2.93 -10.86 3.31
N ASP A 39 -3.26 -9.66 2.82
CA ASP A 39 -2.62 -9.11 1.62
C ASP A 39 -1.83 -7.82 1.94
N PHE A 40 -2.43 -6.86 2.67
CA PHE A 40 -1.78 -5.57 2.96
C PHE A 40 -0.63 -5.67 3.96
N LEU A 41 -0.85 -6.25 5.14
CA LEU A 41 0.19 -6.40 6.16
C LEU A 41 1.43 -7.17 5.65
N PRO A 42 1.30 -8.35 5.01
CA PRO A 42 2.48 -9.08 4.55
C PRO A 42 3.19 -8.40 3.37
N GLU A 43 2.46 -7.77 2.45
CA GLU A 43 3.12 -7.00 1.38
C GLU A 43 3.85 -5.78 1.95
N LEU A 44 3.28 -5.10 2.96
CA LEU A 44 3.95 -4.00 3.64
C LEU A 44 5.22 -4.46 4.36
N THR A 45 5.15 -5.54 5.15
CA THR A 45 6.33 -6.13 5.80
C THR A 45 7.43 -6.46 4.79
N LYS A 46 7.07 -7.10 3.67
CA LYS A 46 8.01 -7.43 2.60
C LYS A 46 8.66 -6.20 1.98
N GLN A 47 7.91 -5.11 1.82
CA GLN A 47 8.45 -3.86 1.28
C GLN A 47 9.36 -3.19 2.31
N LEU A 48 8.97 -3.15 3.59
CA LEU A 48 9.83 -2.65 4.67
C LEU A 48 11.15 -3.44 4.73
N ASP A 49 11.08 -4.77 4.71
CA ASP A 49 12.24 -5.66 4.71
C ASP A 49 13.16 -5.40 3.52
N ARG A 50 12.60 -5.13 2.33
CA ARG A 50 13.37 -4.74 1.13
C ARG A 50 14.14 -3.43 1.31
N HIS A 51 13.62 -2.52 2.12
CA HIS A 51 14.28 -1.28 2.50
C HIS A 51 15.19 -1.44 3.73
N GLY A 52 15.34 -2.67 4.26
CA GLY A 52 16.17 -2.95 5.43
C GLY A 52 15.52 -2.53 6.76
N VAL A 53 14.21 -2.26 6.76
CA VAL A 53 13.43 -1.93 7.96
C VAL A 53 12.54 -3.12 8.32
N LYS A 54 12.69 -3.66 9.51
CA LYS A 54 11.78 -4.70 10.02
C LYS A 54 10.73 -4.05 10.89
N ALA A 55 9.44 -4.15 10.56
CA ALA A 55 8.41 -3.68 11.48
C ALA A 55 8.41 -4.49 12.78
N ASP A 56 8.33 -3.80 13.91
CA ASP A 56 8.22 -4.43 15.22
C ASP A 56 6.81 -4.96 15.47
N ARG A 57 5.80 -4.23 14.97
CA ARG A 57 4.39 -4.59 15.12
C ARG A 57 3.58 -4.10 13.93
N LEU A 58 2.68 -4.92 13.41
CA LEU A 58 1.81 -4.59 12.29
C LEU A 58 0.47 -5.28 12.50
N GLU A 59 -0.54 -4.52 12.93
CA GLU A 59 -1.83 -5.06 13.31
C GLU A 59 -2.96 -4.17 12.78
N LEU A 60 -4.02 -4.82 12.31
CA LEU A 60 -5.30 -4.16 12.05
C LEU A 60 -6.09 -4.14 13.36
N MET A 61 -6.48 -2.95 13.81
CA MET A 61 -7.31 -2.75 14.99
C MET A 61 -8.51 -1.88 14.63
N THR A 62 -9.68 -2.21 15.14
CA THR A 62 -10.85 -1.34 15.05
C THR A 62 -10.95 -0.55 16.34
N ALA A 63 -10.75 0.77 16.25
CA ALA A 63 -10.83 1.65 17.42
C ALA A 63 -11.74 2.84 17.13
N ASP A 64 -12.32 3.39 18.20
CA ASP A 64 -13.22 4.53 18.11
C ASP A 64 -12.46 5.80 17.73
N ARG A 65 -12.98 6.51 16.73
CA ARG A 65 -12.39 7.75 16.23
C ARG A 65 -12.47 8.81 17.34
N PRO A 66 -11.34 9.32 17.86
CA PRO A 66 -11.33 10.14 19.07
C PRO A 66 -12.06 11.49 18.95
N VAL A 67 -12.39 11.95 17.73
CA VAL A 67 -12.89 13.31 17.48
C VAL A 67 -14.35 13.36 16.97
N VAL A 68 -14.91 12.27 16.46
CA VAL A 68 -16.21 12.32 15.73
C VAL A 68 -17.22 11.27 16.18
N GLY A 69 -16.83 10.34 17.04
CA GLY A 69 -17.62 9.13 17.31
C GLY A 69 -17.65 8.20 16.09
N GLY A 70 -17.57 6.90 16.35
CA GLY A 70 -17.59 5.87 15.32
C GLY A 70 -16.33 5.02 15.31
N SER A 71 -16.55 3.72 15.39
CA SER A 71 -15.53 2.68 15.31
C SER A 71 -15.01 2.63 13.88
N CYS A 72 -13.72 2.84 13.69
CA CYS A 72 -13.09 2.83 12.38
C CYS A 72 -11.97 1.81 12.37
N PRO A 73 -11.89 0.97 11.33
CA PRO A 73 -10.74 0.09 11.19
C PRO A 73 -9.51 0.95 10.90
N MET A 74 -8.46 0.74 11.69
CA MET A 74 -7.18 1.39 11.54
C MET A 74 -6.04 0.37 11.57
N VAL A 75 -5.02 0.59 10.75
CA VAL A 75 -3.79 -0.21 10.81
C VAL A 75 -2.79 0.53 11.68
N LEU A 76 -2.37 -0.13 12.76
CA LEU A 76 -1.21 0.28 13.54
C LEU A 76 0.03 -0.44 12.98
N GLY A 77 1.05 0.33 12.63
CA GLY A 77 2.37 -0.21 12.37
C GLY A 77 3.42 0.47 13.23
N GLU A 78 4.15 -0.32 14.00
CA GLU A 78 5.30 0.09 14.78
C GLU A 78 6.57 -0.36 14.07
N LEU A 79 7.48 0.59 13.91
CA LEU A 79 8.77 0.46 13.24
C LEU A 79 9.89 0.71 14.26
N PRO A 80 11.09 0.17 13.98
CA PRO A 80 12.23 0.23 14.87
C PRO A 80 12.66 1.68 15.08
N GLY A 81 13.10 1.94 16.32
CA GLY A 81 13.32 3.30 16.80
C GLY A 81 12.03 3.99 17.22
N GLY A 82 11.01 3.23 17.66
CA GLY A 82 9.76 3.69 18.27
C GLY A 82 8.84 4.51 17.37
N ARG A 83 9.06 4.45 16.06
CA ARG A 83 8.27 5.14 15.04
C ARG A 83 6.97 4.38 14.82
N ARG A 84 5.85 5.08 14.76
CA ARG A 84 4.53 4.47 14.67
C ARG A 84 3.72 5.18 13.62
N PHE A 85 2.92 4.42 12.89
CA PHE A 85 1.96 4.99 11.95
C PHE A 85 0.59 4.37 12.18
N TRP A 86 -0.43 5.18 11.96
CA TRP A 86 -1.83 4.80 12.02
C TRP A 86 -2.47 5.11 10.68
N LEU A 87 -3.08 4.11 10.05
CA LEU A 87 -3.85 4.30 8.83
C LEU A 87 -5.32 4.02 9.12
N CYS A 88 -6.11 5.07 9.33
CA CYS A 88 -7.53 4.96 9.60
C CYS A 88 -8.35 5.02 8.31
N PHE A 89 -9.31 4.14 8.18
CA PHE A 89 -10.24 4.11 7.05
C PHE A 89 -11.60 4.65 7.47
N LEU A 90 -12.24 5.43 6.60
CA LEU A 90 -13.56 6.00 6.91
C LEU A 90 -14.66 4.94 6.89
N LYS A 91 -14.48 3.90 6.08
CA LYS A 91 -15.37 2.73 5.96
C LYS A 91 -14.50 1.48 5.83
N GLU A 92 -15.09 0.31 5.99
CA GLU A 92 -14.51 -1.00 5.65
C GLU A 92 -14.34 -1.17 4.13
N ASP A 93 -13.71 -0.21 3.48
CA ASP A 93 -13.48 -0.16 2.05
C ASP A 93 -12.17 0.60 1.80
N ILE A 94 -11.28 0.01 1.01
CA ILE A 94 -10.00 0.61 0.62
C ILE A 94 -10.18 1.87 -0.24
N SER A 95 -11.29 1.94 -0.98
CA SER A 95 -11.70 3.08 -1.84
C SER A 95 -12.34 4.21 -1.04
N SER A 96 -12.67 3.97 0.22
CA SER A 96 -13.17 5.03 1.09
C SER A 96 -12.07 6.05 1.40
N GLY A 97 -12.50 7.22 1.88
CA GLY A 97 -11.59 8.20 2.44
C GLY A 97 -10.76 7.55 3.55
N LYS A 98 -9.48 7.87 3.60
CA LYS A 98 -8.57 7.31 4.59
C LYS A 98 -7.57 8.36 4.98
N THR A 99 -7.13 8.25 6.22
CA THR A 99 -6.27 9.23 6.85
C THR A 99 -5.11 8.51 7.48
N ILE A 100 -3.92 9.04 7.26
CA ILE A 100 -2.70 8.52 7.86
C ILE A 100 -2.24 9.47 8.95
N SER A 101 -1.71 8.92 10.02
CA SER A 101 -0.96 9.66 11.03
C SER A 101 0.38 8.99 11.23
N LEU A 102 1.41 9.81 11.40
CA LEU A 102 2.80 9.39 11.56
C LEU A 102 3.30 10.00 12.87
N ALA A 103 3.92 9.19 13.72
CA ALA A 103 4.58 9.64 14.93
C ALA A 103 5.97 9.03 15.07
N GLU A 104 6.92 9.82 15.57
CA GLU A 104 8.26 9.35 15.92
C GLU A 104 8.31 8.76 17.33
N ALA A 105 9.44 8.16 17.70
CA ALA A 105 9.68 7.66 19.05
C ALA A 105 9.41 8.73 20.11
N GLY A 106 8.52 8.42 21.04
CA GLY A 106 8.20 9.30 22.17
C GLY A 106 7.26 10.47 21.82
N SER A 107 6.83 10.59 20.57
CA SER A 107 5.85 11.60 20.15
C SER A 107 4.46 10.96 19.99
N GLU A 108 3.43 11.73 20.32
CA GLU A 108 2.06 11.38 20.01
C GLU A 108 1.72 11.75 18.56
N PRO A 109 0.79 11.03 17.90
CA PRO A 109 0.33 11.39 16.57
C PRO A 109 -0.36 12.76 16.59
N THR A 110 0.35 13.82 16.19
CA THR A 110 -0.19 15.19 16.16
C THR A 110 -0.83 15.56 14.83
N LEU A 111 -0.43 14.89 13.74
CA LEU A 111 -0.87 15.21 12.39
C LEU A 111 -1.71 14.09 11.79
N LEU A 112 -2.93 14.42 11.40
CA LEU A 112 -3.79 13.58 10.60
C LEU A 112 -3.76 14.08 9.16
N GLU A 113 -3.12 13.31 8.27
CA GLU A 113 -3.01 13.64 6.86
C GLU A 113 -4.02 12.85 6.03
N SER A 114 -4.57 13.49 5.01
CA SER A 114 -5.38 12.80 3.99
C SER A 114 -4.50 11.82 3.20
N PHE A 115 -4.91 10.55 3.13
CA PHE A 115 -4.17 9.50 2.43
C PHE A 115 -4.95 9.02 1.21
N LEU A 116 -4.38 9.20 0.02
CA LEU A 116 -4.97 8.83 -1.27
C LEU A 116 -6.44 9.22 -1.42
N ILE A 117 -6.72 10.51 -1.32
CA ILE A 117 -8.06 11.07 -1.48
C ILE A 117 -8.40 11.43 -2.92
N ASP A 118 -7.40 11.48 -3.81
CA ASP A 118 -7.57 11.92 -5.21
C ASP A 118 -7.66 10.72 -6.18
N GLU A 119 -7.27 9.54 -5.71
CA GLU A 119 -7.17 8.36 -6.54
C GLU A 119 -8.54 7.70 -6.77
N LYS A 120 -8.98 7.70 -8.03
CA LYS A 120 -10.26 7.08 -8.45
C LYS A 120 -10.27 5.55 -8.40
N ARG A 121 -9.10 4.90 -8.39
CA ARG A 121 -8.96 3.45 -8.29
C ARG A 121 -7.92 3.14 -7.24
N MET A 122 -8.31 2.32 -6.25
CA MET A 122 -7.39 1.81 -5.26
C MET A 122 -6.78 0.50 -5.71
N SER A 123 -5.61 0.19 -5.18
CA SER A 123 -4.98 -1.13 -5.34
C SER A 123 -4.00 -1.33 -4.21
N LEU A 124 -3.73 -2.58 -3.86
CA LEU A 124 -2.72 -2.96 -2.86
C LEU A 124 -1.38 -2.29 -3.15
N ALA A 125 -0.90 -2.39 -4.39
CA ALA A 125 0.38 -1.82 -4.80
C ALA A 125 0.41 -0.28 -4.64
N LEU A 126 -0.70 0.40 -4.94
CA LEU A 126 -0.80 1.85 -4.76
C LEU A 126 -0.78 2.23 -3.27
N LEU A 127 -1.56 1.54 -2.44
CA LEU A 127 -1.59 1.76 -0.99
C LEU A 127 -0.18 1.61 -0.38
N VAL A 128 0.47 0.47 -0.65
CA VAL A 128 1.78 0.16 -0.10
C VAL A 128 2.84 1.11 -0.67
N SER A 129 2.88 1.35 -1.98
CA SER A 129 3.88 2.26 -2.57
C SER A 129 3.77 3.69 -2.03
N ARG A 130 2.55 4.18 -1.83
CA ARG A 130 2.30 5.52 -1.29
C ARG A 130 2.64 5.60 0.19
N LEU A 131 2.33 4.56 0.96
CA LEU A 131 2.75 4.47 2.36
C LEU A 131 4.29 4.48 2.44
N MET A 132 4.96 3.64 1.65
CA MET A 132 6.43 3.61 1.58
C MET A 132 7.03 4.95 1.16
N GLN A 133 6.42 5.66 0.21
CA GLN A 133 6.85 7.03 -0.16
C GLN A 133 6.74 8.01 1.01
N ARG A 134 5.68 7.91 1.84
CA ARG A 134 5.52 8.74 3.04
C ARG A 134 6.57 8.41 4.10
N LEU A 135 6.77 7.12 4.39
CA LEU A 135 7.82 6.67 5.32
C LEU A 135 9.22 7.09 4.85
N ASN A 136 9.48 7.03 3.54
CA ASN A 136 10.73 7.51 2.96
C ASN A 136 10.87 9.04 3.09
N GLY A 137 9.78 9.79 2.88
CA GLY A 137 9.75 11.24 3.06
C GLY A 137 10.09 11.69 4.48
N GLN A 138 9.72 10.88 5.48
CA GLN A 138 10.09 11.05 6.89
C GLN A 138 11.52 10.54 7.21
N LYS A 139 12.27 10.05 6.21
CA LYS A 139 13.59 9.40 6.38
C LYS A 139 13.57 8.17 7.29
N TRP A 140 12.45 7.43 7.28
CA TRP A 140 12.32 6.23 8.11
C TRP A 140 12.89 4.96 7.47
N LEU A 141 13.03 4.92 6.14
CA LEU A 141 13.42 3.74 5.35
C LEU A 141 14.92 3.65 5.01
N GLY A 142 15.78 4.41 5.69
CA GLY A 142 17.23 4.45 5.43
C GLY A 142 17.65 5.59 4.50
N SER A 143 18.96 5.88 4.49
CA SER A 143 19.54 7.11 3.95
C SER A 143 19.31 7.30 2.43
N ASN A 144 18.93 8.53 2.04
CA ASN A 144 19.04 9.02 0.65
C ASN A 144 20.49 8.97 0.16
#